data_AF-A0A7T5EVW4-F1
#
_entry.id   AF-A0A7T5EVW4-F1
#
_cell.length_a   1.000
_cell.length_b   1.000
_cell.length_c   1.000
_cell.angle_alpha   90.00
_cell.angle_beta   90.00
_cell.angle_gamma   90.00
#
_symmetry.space_group_name_H-M   'P 1'
#
loop_
_entity.id
_entity.type
_entity.pdbx_description
1 polymer ?
#
loop_
_entity_poly.entity_id
_entity_poly.type
_entity_poly.pdbx_seq_one_letter_code
_entity_poly.pdbx_strand_id
1 'polypeptide(L)'
;MINEQKKSLKLLESIGLFSGEFGLPKLNTERIEEFATRVRSFDWVHMGKSSLNTGALISVLESDSDLLPPRSGHIGNWSDIAHGRAGMIDYNKAICAEKNLGYALIYSFNQTETDDVVNGDWIYLPGSIVEGSNRQKLPLYTWNGSEFTERDRNRSYFTPFVFTESNNSLESLVTLHWKRMSNLKQFNFKLEASVVWENREIFQEMIKRLIIEAQSASNKERALSDIISHVACLDGQVSRCNIISDGTSYKIGGTYFKDINEVVNAMLIPFLATVEPLEFADRIPYLPDEVPVMSNNVVSIISAIFNTHYPSGNVIRATMTQPCNPHFHWGALGMAGYPPLKTGYFSEKSSIKSTKKICNTLVNSFMSVDPIYFVLMPASIFTICPTTEHKHDVDLVEDMLKTVLTKTDCHAETDILMNQISSIVSTWIETNQKYLSEYYMNRFSARRSVLNKVTLPTFSETVEPPSFRRLSLRQNSMVVGALIESLNERG
;
A
#
# COMPACT_ATOMS: atom_id res chain seq x y z
N MET A 1 28.67 21.47 -18.61
CA MET A 1 28.82 20.64 -17.39
C MET A 1 27.62 19.71 -17.23
N ILE A 2 27.42 18.82 -18.20
CA ILE A 2 26.41 17.76 -18.17
C ILE A 2 27.23 16.48 -18.30
N ASN A 3 27.75 15.93 -17.20
CA ASN A 3 28.50 14.66 -17.28
C ASN A 3 28.42 13.78 -16.02
N GLU A 4 27.67 14.18 -15.00
CA GLU A 4 27.15 13.24 -14.02
C GLU A 4 25.65 13.09 -14.25
N GLN A 5 25.25 12.05 -14.96
CA GLN A 5 23.85 11.65 -15.01
C GLN A 5 23.37 11.41 -13.57
N LYS A 6 22.37 12.19 -13.14
CA LYS A 6 21.76 12.10 -11.81
C LYS A 6 21.26 10.67 -11.56
N LYS A 7 21.50 10.15 -10.35
CA LYS A 7 21.11 8.79 -9.92
C LYS A 7 19.63 8.52 -10.18
N SER A 8 18.77 9.50 -9.91
CA SER A 8 17.32 9.46 -10.20
C SER A 8 17.00 9.10 -11.66
N LEU A 9 17.67 9.75 -12.62
CA LEU A 9 17.45 9.54 -14.05
C LEU A 9 18.01 8.18 -14.49
N LYS A 10 19.15 7.76 -13.95
CA LYS A 10 19.72 6.42 -14.20
C LYS A 10 18.77 5.30 -13.76
N LEU A 11 18.11 5.46 -12.61
CA LEU A 11 17.11 4.49 -12.14
C LEU A 11 15.94 4.38 -13.11
N LEU A 12 15.38 5.50 -13.55
CA LEU A 12 14.27 5.51 -14.53
C LEU A 12 14.69 4.97 -15.91
N GLU A 13 15.92 5.27 -16.34
CA GLU A 13 16.52 4.74 -17.57
C GLU A 13 16.70 3.21 -17.49
N SER A 14 17.16 2.69 -16.35
CA SER A 14 17.42 1.26 -16.16
C SER A 14 16.17 0.36 -16.26
N ILE A 15 14.98 0.94 -16.05
CA ILE A 15 13.69 0.27 -16.25
C ILE A 15 13.05 0.59 -17.61
N GLY A 16 13.81 1.20 -18.53
CA GLY A 16 13.44 1.43 -19.93
C GLY A 16 12.50 2.62 -20.18
N LEU A 17 12.32 3.52 -19.22
CA LEU A 17 11.38 4.64 -19.38
C LEU A 17 11.84 5.66 -20.42
N PHE A 18 13.15 5.77 -20.70
CA PHE A 18 13.68 6.82 -21.59
C PHE A 18 13.67 6.39 -23.05
N SER A 19 13.83 5.10 -23.31
CA SER A 19 13.73 4.52 -24.65
C SER A 19 12.27 4.40 -25.11
N GLY A 20 11.31 4.36 -24.16
CA GLY A 20 9.93 3.96 -24.44
C GLY A 20 9.84 2.46 -24.75
N GLU A 21 10.87 1.71 -24.36
CA GLU A 21 10.87 0.27 -24.44
C GLU A 21 9.86 -0.32 -23.48
N PHE A 22 9.64 -1.61 -23.64
CA PHE A 22 8.80 -2.40 -22.75
C PHE A 22 7.32 -1.98 -22.68
N GLY A 23 6.82 -1.28 -23.71
CA GLY A 23 5.43 -0.82 -23.77
C GLY A 23 5.09 0.26 -22.72
N LEU A 24 6.10 0.91 -22.13
CA LEU A 24 5.92 1.98 -21.16
C LEU A 24 5.81 3.36 -21.83
N PRO A 25 5.09 4.32 -21.23
CA PRO A 25 5.10 5.70 -21.71
C PRO A 25 6.51 6.27 -21.66
N LYS A 26 7.03 6.71 -22.82
CA LYS A 26 8.36 7.31 -22.92
C LYS A 26 8.45 8.59 -22.08
N LEU A 27 9.41 8.63 -21.16
CA LEU A 27 9.86 9.82 -20.46
C LEU A 27 10.91 10.51 -21.33
N ASN A 28 10.44 11.33 -22.28
CA ASN A 28 11.30 12.06 -23.21
C ASN A 28 11.98 13.28 -22.56
N THR A 29 12.95 13.88 -23.26
CA THR A 29 13.68 15.06 -22.79
C THR A 29 12.76 16.23 -22.42
N GLU A 30 11.67 16.43 -23.16
CA GLU A 30 10.67 17.47 -22.89
C GLU A 30 10.03 17.27 -21.51
N ARG A 31 9.56 16.06 -21.18
CA ARG A 31 8.99 15.76 -19.86
C ARG A 31 10.00 15.90 -18.73
N ILE A 32 11.27 15.53 -18.97
CA ILE A 32 12.35 15.71 -17.99
C ILE A 32 12.58 17.21 -17.75
N GLU A 33 12.57 18.03 -18.80
CA GLU A 33 12.67 19.49 -18.68
C GLU A 33 11.46 20.09 -17.97
N GLU A 34 10.24 19.61 -18.23
CA GLU A 34 9.03 20.02 -17.49
C GLU A 34 9.14 19.70 -16.00
N PHE A 35 9.75 18.57 -15.62
CA PHE A 35 10.05 18.27 -14.22
C PHE A 35 11.13 19.23 -13.67
N ALA A 36 12.22 19.44 -14.40
CA ALA A 36 13.31 20.32 -13.96
C ALA A 36 12.85 21.77 -13.74
N THR A 37 11.98 22.26 -14.62
CA THR A 37 11.34 23.59 -14.56
C THR A 37 10.09 23.63 -13.68
N ARG A 38 9.69 22.49 -13.10
CA ARG A 38 8.53 22.33 -12.21
C ARG A 38 7.17 22.60 -12.88
N VAL A 39 7.13 22.72 -14.21
CA VAL A 39 5.89 22.76 -15.01
C VAL A 39 5.10 21.46 -14.81
N ARG A 40 5.81 20.33 -14.69
CA ARG A 40 5.23 19.04 -14.30
C ARG A 40 5.59 18.72 -12.87
N SER A 41 4.57 18.46 -12.06
CA SER A 41 4.71 18.12 -10.64
C SER A 41 4.52 16.63 -10.34
N PHE A 42 3.81 15.91 -11.21
CA PHE A 42 3.52 14.49 -11.05
C PHE A 42 3.36 13.76 -12.38
N ASP A 43 3.98 12.60 -12.48
CA ASP A 43 3.67 11.56 -13.46
C ASP A 43 3.86 10.18 -12.82
N TRP A 44 3.43 9.13 -13.50
CA TRP A 44 3.50 7.78 -12.94
C TRP A 44 3.50 6.70 -14.02
N VAL A 45 3.91 5.50 -13.61
CA VAL A 45 3.86 4.30 -14.43
C VAL A 45 3.38 3.10 -13.62
N HIS A 46 2.59 2.23 -14.26
CA HIS A 46 2.21 0.95 -13.70
C HIS A 46 3.07 -0.16 -14.29
N MET A 47 4.02 -0.68 -13.52
CA MET A 47 5.00 -1.65 -14.02
C MET A 47 4.38 -3.00 -14.40
N GLY A 48 3.24 -3.37 -13.81
CA GLY A 48 2.44 -4.53 -14.26
C GLY A 48 1.93 -4.46 -15.71
N LYS A 49 2.05 -3.32 -16.40
CA LYS A 49 1.74 -3.21 -17.85
C LYS A 49 2.99 -3.31 -18.74
N SER A 50 4.17 -3.43 -18.13
CA SER A 50 5.44 -3.42 -18.83
C SER A 50 5.82 -4.79 -19.36
N SER A 51 6.42 -4.85 -20.54
CA SER A 51 7.11 -6.05 -21.02
C SER A 51 8.55 -6.18 -20.46
N LEU A 52 8.94 -5.36 -19.47
CA LEU A 52 10.20 -5.49 -18.74
C LEU A 52 10.20 -6.81 -17.95
N ASN A 53 11.27 -7.57 -18.07
CA ASN A 53 11.45 -8.82 -17.34
C ASN A 53 11.47 -8.56 -15.83
N THR A 54 10.79 -9.41 -15.08
CA THR A 54 10.71 -9.32 -13.62
C THR A 54 12.10 -9.37 -12.98
N GLY A 55 12.97 -10.23 -13.50
CA GLY A 55 14.37 -10.32 -13.06
C GLY A 55 15.16 -9.04 -13.32
N ALA A 56 14.88 -8.31 -14.41
CA ALA A 56 15.57 -7.06 -14.70
C ALA A 56 15.18 -5.96 -13.69
N LEU A 57 13.88 -5.84 -13.36
CA LEU A 57 13.45 -4.93 -12.29
C LEU A 57 14.08 -5.31 -10.94
N ILE A 58 14.09 -6.61 -10.59
CA ILE A 58 14.70 -7.08 -9.35
C ILE A 58 16.19 -6.71 -9.31
N SER A 59 16.93 -6.92 -10.40
CA SER A 59 18.34 -6.54 -10.48
C SER A 59 18.59 -5.04 -10.35
N VAL A 60 17.68 -4.18 -10.86
CA VAL A 60 17.75 -2.73 -10.62
C VAL A 60 17.63 -2.43 -9.12
N LEU A 61 16.64 -3.02 -8.44
CA LEU A 61 16.45 -2.83 -7.00
C LEU A 61 17.64 -3.35 -6.18
N GLU A 62 18.17 -4.52 -6.53
CA GLU A 62 19.33 -5.13 -5.86
C GLU A 62 20.63 -4.32 -6.09
N SER A 63 20.75 -3.61 -7.22
CA SER A 63 21.95 -2.85 -7.58
C SER A 63 22.10 -1.51 -6.84
N ASP A 64 21.02 -0.99 -6.25
CA ASP A 64 21.01 0.29 -5.55
C ASP A 64 20.79 0.08 -4.05
N SER A 65 21.87 0.12 -3.28
CA SER A 65 21.83 -0.11 -1.82
C SER A 65 21.02 0.92 -1.03
N ASP A 66 20.75 2.10 -1.60
CA ASP A 66 19.94 3.12 -0.91
C ASP A 66 18.45 2.88 -1.16
N LEU A 67 18.10 2.29 -2.31
CA LEU A 67 16.72 2.10 -2.75
C LEU A 67 16.11 0.86 -2.10
N LEU A 68 15.17 1.09 -1.18
CA LEU A 68 14.37 0.03 -0.59
C LEU A 68 12.89 0.47 -0.61
N PRO A 69 12.15 0.12 -1.68
CA PRO A 69 10.78 0.56 -1.88
C PRO A 69 9.85 0.12 -0.73
N PRO A 70 8.93 0.98 -0.25
CA PRO A 70 7.92 0.54 0.68
C PRO A 70 6.96 -0.46 0.02
N ARG A 71 6.55 -1.45 0.80
CA ARG A 71 5.36 -2.24 0.58
C ARG A 71 4.37 -1.85 1.67
N SER A 72 3.30 -1.15 1.29
CA SER A 72 2.27 -0.74 2.26
C SER A 72 1.42 -1.93 2.70
N GLY A 73 1.39 -2.21 4.00
CA GLY A 73 0.45 -3.12 4.65
C GLY A 73 -0.25 -2.45 5.82
N HIS A 74 -1.19 -3.13 6.48
CA HIS A 74 -1.91 -2.53 7.60
C HIS A 74 -1.42 -3.06 8.94
N ILE A 75 -1.64 -2.27 10.00
CA ILE A 75 -1.47 -2.74 11.38
C ILE A 75 -2.44 -3.90 11.64
N GLY A 76 -1.98 -4.94 12.35
CA GLY A 76 -2.77 -6.14 12.64
C GLY A 76 -1.91 -7.40 12.62
N ASN A 77 -2.45 -8.50 12.11
CA ASN A 77 -1.84 -9.81 12.18
C ASN A 77 -0.79 -10.04 11.07
N TRP A 78 0.48 -10.11 11.48
CA TRP A 78 1.61 -10.42 10.60
C TRP A 78 2.29 -11.76 10.89
N SER A 79 1.90 -12.46 11.96
CA SER A 79 2.54 -13.72 12.36
C SER A 79 2.45 -14.77 11.24
N ASP A 80 1.25 -15.03 10.71
CA ASP A 80 1.09 -16.05 9.66
C ASP A 80 1.71 -15.61 8.32
N ILE A 81 1.79 -14.31 8.06
CA ILE A 81 2.56 -13.76 6.91
C ILE A 81 4.04 -14.10 7.09
N ALA A 82 4.58 -13.86 8.29
CA ALA A 82 5.97 -14.09 8.63
C ALA A 82 6.39 -15.56 8.60
N HIS A 83 5.44 -16.48 8.75
CA HIS A 83 5.64 -17.91 8.61
C HIS A 83 5.34 -18.44 7.19
N GLY A 84 4.95 -17.58 6.24
CA GLY A 84 4.65 -17.99 4.86
C GLY A 84 3.40 -18.86 4.75
N ARG A 85 2.38 -18.53 5.54
CA ARG A 85 1.14 -19.32 5.65
C ARG A 85 -0.11 -18.44 5.63
N ALA A 86 -0.04 -17.24 5.04
CA ALA A 86 -1.12 -16.25 4.96
C ALA A 86 -1.81 -16.22 3.58
N GLY A 87 -1.68 -17.28 2.80
CA GLY A 87 -2.34 -17.44 1.52
C GLY A 87 -1.87 -16.38 0.51
N MET A 88 -2.81 -15.61 -0.02
CA MET A 88 -2.54 -14.65 -1.10
C MET A 88 -1.48 -13.61 -0.72
N ILE A 89 -1.47 -13.17 0.54
CA ILE A 89 -0.62 -12.07 1.01
C ILE A 89 0.78 -12.52 1.45
N ASP A 90 1.15 -13.78 1.20
CA ASP A 90 2.53 -14.27 1.36
C ASP A 90 3.55 -13.48 0.54
N TYR A 91 3.11 -12.79 -0.53
CA TYR A 91 3.97 -11.86 -1.27
C TYR A 91 4.64 -10.81 -0.35
N ASN A 92 4.05 -10.50 0.80
CA ASN A 92 4.65 -9.61 1.80
C ASN A 92 5.95 -10.19 2.35
N LYS A 93 5.96 -11.50 2.66
CA LYS A 93 7.15 -12.20 3.15
C LYS A 93 8.21 -12.29 2.06
N ALA A 94 7.79 -12.65 0.85
CA ALA A 94 8.68 -12.73 -0.31
C ALA A 94 9.43 -11.39 -0.52
N ILE A 95 8.69 -10.27 -0.56
CA ILE A 95 9.25 -8.94 -0.82
C ILE A 95 10.05 -8.42 0.38
N CYS A 96 9.48 -8.45 1.58
CA CYS A 96 9.96 -7.66 2.72
C CYS A 96 10.88 -8.40 3.68
N ALA A 97 10.95 -9.73 3.62
CA ALA A 97 11.74 -10.54 4.55
C ALA A 97 12.72 -11.47 3.83
N GLU A 98 12.28 -12.18 2.79
CA GLU A 98 13.11 -13.20 2.14
C GLU A 98 14.03 -12.63 1.06
N LYS A 99 13.50 -11.78 0.18
CA LYS A 99 14.25 -11.21 -0.96
C LYS A 99 14.82 -9.82 -0.67
N ASN A 100 14.39 -9.18 0.41
CA ASN A 100 14.78 -7.80 0.76
C ASN A 100 14.61 -6.81 -0.42
N LEU A 101 13.54 -6.96 -1.20
CA LEU A 101 13.22 -6.10 -2.36
C LEU A 101 12.42 -4.85 -1.95
N GLY A 102 12.08 -4.76 -0.68
CA GLY A 102 11.33 -3.67 -0.07
C GLY A 102 11.24 -3.87 1.43
N TYR A 103 10.49 -3.00 2.09
CA TYR A 103 10.22 -3.13 3.53
C TYR A 103 8.75 -2.85 3.83
N ALA A 104 8.29 -3.31 4.99
CA ALA A 104 6.89 -3.20 5.36
C ALA A 104 6.61 -1.82 5.99
N LEU A 105 5.97 -0.93 5.21
CA LEU A 105 5.47 0.35 5.68
C LEU A 105 4.02 0.18 6.16
N ILE A 106 3.78 0.41 7.44
CA ILE A 106 2.56 -0.01 8.13
C ILE A 106 1.60 1.16 8.28
N TYR A 107 0.50 1.08 7.53
CA TYR A 107 -0.65 1.97 7.61
C TYR A 107 -1.52 1.60 8.82
N SER A 108 -1.81 2.57 9.68
CA SER A 108 -2.54 2.32 10.94
C SER A 108 -3.96 2.87 10.94
N PHE A 109 -4.36 3.65 9.92
CA PHE A 109 -5.71 4.24 9.85
C PHE A 109 -6.70 3.29 9.15
N ASN A 110 -6.61 2.00 9.48
CA ASN A 110 -7.59 0.98 9.11
C ASN A 110 -8.70 0.89 10.19
N GLN A 111 -9.59 -0.08 10.05
CA GLN A 111 -10.66 -0.33 11.01
C GLN A 111 -10.64 -1.80 11.45
N THR A 112 -11.04 -2.07 12.69
CA THR A 112 -11.26 -3.42 13.20
C THR A 112 -12.31 -4.14 12.38
N GLU A 113 -12.11 -5.43 12.19
CA GLU A 113 -13.10 -6.29 11.58
C GLU A 113 -14.31 -6.51 12.50
N THR A 114 -15.48 -6.64 11.91
CA THR A 114 -16.70 -7.09 12.59
C THR A 114 -16.62 -8.56 12.98
N ASP A 115 -17.56 -9.01 13.81
CA ASP A 115 -17.62 -10.39 14.26
C ASP A 115 -17.72 -11.41 13.13
N ASP A 116 -18.55 -11.11 12.13
CA ASP A 116 -18.77 -11.88 10.90
C ASP A 116 -17.67 -11.71 9.84
N VAL A 117 -16.71 -10.82 10.08
CA VAL A 117 -15.59 -10.50 9.18
C VAL A 117 -16.08 -10.01 7.81
N VAL A 118 -17.20 -9.28 7.79
CA VAL A 118 -17.75 -8.67 6.57
C VAL A 118 -17.28 -7.23 6.39
N ASN A 119 -17.19 -6.47 7.49
CA ASN A 119 -16.80 -5.06 7.47
C ASN A 119 -15.43 -4.85 8.14
N GLY A 120 -14.82 -3.70 7.86
CA GLY A 120 -13.50 -3.33 8.38
C GLY A 120 -12.36 -4.02 7.66
N ASP A 121 -11.22 -4.13 8.34
CA ASP A 121 -10.03 -4.80 7.81
C ASP A 121 -10.10 -6.30 8.01
N TRP A 122 -10.77 -6.97 7.06
CA TRP A 122 -10.88 -8.41 7.01
C TRP A 122 -9.59 -9.11 6.52
N ILE A 123 -8.55 -8.37 6.12
CA ILE A 123 -7.28 -8.94 5.64
C ILE A 123 -6.32 -9.15 6.81
N TYR A 124 -6.08 -8.10 7.61
CA TYR A 124 -5.14 -8.12 8.74
C TYR A 124 -5.81 -8.30 10.10
N LEU A 125 -7.15 -8.17 10.18
CA LEU A 125 -7.97 -8.48 11.36
C LEU A 125 -7.45 -7.82 12.66
N PRO A 126 -7.24 -6.50 12.71
CA PRO A 126 -6.59 -5.85 13.86
C PRO A 126 -7.42 -5.96 15.15
N GLY A 127 -8.73 -6.23 15.09
CA GLY A 127 -9.54 -6.50 16.28
C GLY A 127 -9.35 -7.89 16.88
N SER A 128 -8.40 -8.69 16.37
CA SER A 128 -8.13 -10.06 16.83
C SER A 128 -6.63 -10.35 16.86
N ILE A 129 -6.26 -11.38 17.60
CA ILE A 129 -4.99 -12.09 17.44
C ILE A 129 -5.23 -13.32 16.57
N VAL A 130 -4.41 -13.50 15.54
CA VAL A 130 -4.42 -14.67 14.66
C VAL A 130 -3.07 -15.36 14.73
N GLU A 131 -3.10 -16.65 15.11
CA GLU A 131 -1.93 -17.51 15.16
C GLU A 131 -2.28 -18.90 14.61
N GLY A 132 -1.67 -19.28 13.50
CA GLY A 132 -1.90 -20.59 12.87
C GLY A 132 -3.35 -20.77 12.44
N SER A 133 -3.92 -19.74 11.79
CA SER A 133 -5.35 -19.63 11.46
C SER A 133 -6.32 -19.60 12.64
N ASN A 134 -5.85 -19.73 13.89
CA ASN A 134 -6.74 -19.61 15.04
C ASN A 134 -6.96 -18.13 15.36
N ARG A 135 -8.22 -17.68 15.28
CA ARG A 135 -8.62 -16.31 15.58
C ARG A 135 -9.09 -16.20 17.03
N GLN A 136 -8.30 -15.53 17.86
CA GLN A 136 -8.74 -15.06 19.17
C GLN A 136 -9.25 -13.63 19.04
N LYS A 137 -10.55 -13.45 19.32
CA LYS A 137 -11.16 -12.11 19.38
C LYS A 137 -10.64 -11.38 20.61
N LEU A 138 -10.29 -10.11 20.43
CA LEU A 138 -9.94 -9.21 21.53
C LEU A 138 -11.19 -8.45 21.99
N PRO A 139 -11.33 -8.16 23.31
CA PRO A 139 -12.30 -7.19 23.78
C PRO A 139 -11.83 -5.79 23.33
N LEU A 140 -12.75 -4.99 22.78
CA LEU A 140 -12.42 -3.70 22.17
C LEU A 140 -13.04 -2.58 22.99
N TYR A 141 -12.26 -1.57 23.32
CA TYR A 141 -12.68 -0.43 24.12
C TYR A 141 -12.46 0.86 23.34
N THR A 142 -13.44 1.75 23.38
CA THR A 142 -13.32 3.10 22.81
C THR A 142 -13.90 4.12 23.78
N TRP A 143 -13.56 5.39 23.59
CA TRP A 143 -14.04 6.47 24.44
C TRP A 143 -15.54 6.68 24.28
N ASN A 144 -16.27 6.83 25.39
CA ASN A 144 -17.71 7.13 25.36
C ASN A 144 -18.05 8.60 25.69
N GLY A 145 -17.04 9.43 25.95
CA GLY A 145 -17.17 10.79 26.45
C GLY A 145 -16.62 10.99 27.86
N SER A 146 -16.54 9.93 28.66
CA SER A 146 -16.04 9.98 30.05
C SER A 146 -15.00 8.92 30.38
N GLU A 147 -15.08 7.74 29.77
CA GLU A 147 -14.16 6.63 30.01
C GLU A 147 -14.06 5.72 28.77
N PHE A 148 -13.10 4.80 28.80
CA PHE A 148 -13.02 3.73 27.83
C PHE A 148 -14.00 2.61 28.20
N THR A 149 -14.96 2.36 27.32
CA THR A 149 -15.99 1.33 27.50
C THR A 149 -15.85 0.23 26.49
N GLU A 150 -16.06 -1.01 26.91
CA GLU A 150 -16.12 -2.15 26.01
C GLU A 150 -17.23 -1.95 24.96
N ARG A 151 -16.93 -2.33 23.72
CA ARG A 151 -17.82 -2.23 22.57
C ARG A 151 -18.14 -3.62 22.04
N ASP A 152 -19.38 -3.79 21.61
CA ASP A 152 -19.74 -4.95 20.79
C ASP A 152 -19.00 -4.91 19.45
N ARG A 153 -18.97 -6.04 18.75
CA ARG A 153 -18.26 -6.17 17.46
C ARG A 153 -19.23 -6.25 16.28
N ASN A 154 -20.43 -5.68 16.43
CA ASN A 154 -21.40 -5.56 15.35
C ASN A 154 -21.01 -4.48 14.35
N ARG A 155 -20.05 -3.61 14.71
CA ARG A 155 -19.49 -2.56 13.87
C ARG A 155 -17.97 -2.59 13.90
N SER A 156 -17.39 -1.96 12.89
CA SER A 156 -15.95 -1.71 12.79
C SER A 156 -15.58 -0.42 13.50
N TYR A 157 -14.40 -0.40 14.13
CA TYR A 157 -13.89 0.77 14.85
C TYR A 157 -12.53 1.19 14.30
N PHE A 158 -12.24 2.48 14.32
CA PHE A 158 -11.01 3.08 13.83
C PHE A 158 -9.83 2.64 14.70
N THR A 159 -8.97 1.79 14.15
CA THR A 159 -7.91 1.11 14.91
C THR A 159 -7.07 2.05 15.80
N PRO A 160 -6.68 3.27 15.37
CA PRO A 160 -5.92 4.18 16.23
C PRO A 160 -6.61 4.56 17.54
N PHE A 161 -7.94 4.55 17.60
CA PHE A 161 -8.72 4.96 18.78
C PHE A 161 -9.21 3.78 19.62
N VAL A 162 -8.86 2.57 19.23
CA VAL A 162 -9.28 1.35 19.92
C VAL A 162 -8.22 0.92 20.91
N PHE A 163 -8.67 0.59 22.11
CA PHE A 163 -7.88 -0.05 23.15
C PHE A 163 -8.39 -1.48 23.38
N THR A 164 -7.58 -2.30 24.02
CA THR A 164 -7.91 -3.68 24.38
C THR A 164 -7.28 -4.06 25.72
N GLU A 165 -7.75 -5.15 26.32
CA GLU A 165 -7.14 -5.67 27.55
C GLU A 165 -5.93 -6.56 27.23
N SER A 166 -4.80 -6.23 27.83
CA SER A 166 -3.53 -6.93 27.69
C SER A 166 -2.84 -6.94 29.06
N ASN A 167 -2.51 -8.14 29.57
CA ASN A 167 -1.88 -8.33 30.89
C ASN A 167 -2.62 -7.59 32.04
N ASN A 168 -3.95 -7.67 32.10
CA ASN A 168 -4.81 -7.00 33.09
C ASN A 168 -4.74 -5.45 33.05
N SER A 169 -4.34 -4.87 31.92
CA SER A 169 -4.32 -3.42 31.72
C SER A 169 -4.89 -3.05 30.36
N LEU A 170 -5.42 -1.83 30.25
CA LEU A 170 -5.88 -1.31 28.98
C LEU A 170 -4.67 -0.85 28.15
N GLU A 171 -4.53 -1.38 26.93
CA GLU A 171 -3.43 -1.09 26.01
C GLU A 171 -4.01 -0.68 24.65
N SER A 172 -3.36 0.29 23.97
CA SER A 172 -3.75 0.66 22.60
C SER A 172 -3.61 -0.54 21.68
N LEU A 173 -4.62 -0.76 20.83
CA LEU A 173 -4.63 -1.87 19.87
C LEU A 173 -3.46 -1.77 18.89
N VAL A 174 -3.05 -0.56 18.53
CA VAL A 174 -1.85 -0.30 17.72
C VAL A 174 -0.60 -0.77 18.46
N THR A 175 -0.44 -0.43 19.75
CA THR A 175 0.71 -0.84 20.55
C THR A 175 0.81 -2.35 20.68
N LEU A 176 -0.30 -3.04 20.93
CA LEU A 176 -0.34 -4.50 21.02
C LEU A 176 0.20 -5.14 19.73
N HIS A 177 -0.34 -4.75 18.57
CA HIS A 177 0.10 -5.30 17.29
C HIS A 177 1.52 -4.89 16.94
N TRP A 178 1.91 -3.64 17.23
CA TRP A 178 3.27 -3.17 16.98
C TRP A 178 4.32 -3.95 17.78
N LYS A 179 4.04 -4.26 19.06
CA LYS A 179 4.90 -5.13 19.89
C LYS A 179 5.03 -6.53 19.29
N ARG A 180 3.91 -7.13 18.85
CA ARG A 180 3.90 -8.45 18.19
C ARG A 180 4.71 -8.43 16.89
N MET A 181 4.52 -7.42 16.05
CA MET A 181 5.25 -7.25 14.79
C MET A 181 6.76 -7.03 15.03
N SER A 182 7.12 -6.23 16.03
CA SER A 182 8.52 -5.95 16.39
C SER A 182 9.29 -7.21 16.87
N ASN A 183 8.59 -8.27 17.25
CA ASN A 183 9.19 -9.57 17.58
C ASN A 183 9.53 -10.41 16.34
N LEU A 184 8.98 -10.07 15.16
CA LEU A 184 9.26 -10.75 13.89
C LEU A 184 10.52 -10.12 13.25
N LYS A 185 11.69 -10.51 13.77
CA LYS A 185 13.00 -9.90 13.46
C LYS A 185 13.41 -9.98 11.98
N GLN A 186 12.76 -10.81 11.18
CA GLN A 186 12.99 -10.93 9.74
C GLN A 186 12.40 -9.77 8.92
N PHE A 187 11.54 -8.93 9.49
CA PHE A 187 10.98 -7.76 8.81
C PHE A 187 11.59 -6.45 9.32
N ASN A 188 11.82 -5.53 8.39
CA ASN A 188 12.05 -4.13 8.70
C ASN A 188 10.71 -3.38 8.68
N PHE A 189 9.99 -3.39 9.81
CA PHE A 189 8.74 -2.65 9.94
C PHE A 189 8.99 -1.17 10.23
N LYS A 190 8.22 -0.30 9.57
CA LYS A 190 8.08 1.11 9.97
C LYS A 190 6.62 1.50 9.99
N LEU A 191 6.20 2.28 11.00
CA LEU A 191 4.87 2.89 11.00
C LEU A 191 4.87 4.10 10.05
N GLU A 192 3.91 4.15 9.15
CA GLU A 192 3.71 5.32 8.29
C GLU A 192 3.41 6.58 9.13
N ALA A 193 2.67 6.39 10.22
CA ALA A 193 2.36 7.48 11.15
C ALA A 193 3.62 8.10 11.79
N SER A 194 4.65 7.30 12.07
CA SER A 194 5.93 7.81 12.59
C SER A 194 6.64 8.69 11.58
N VAL A 195 6.62 8.33 10.30
CA VAL A 195 7.21 9.16 9.22
C VAL A 195 6.57 10.54 9.18
N VAL A 196 5.23 10.60 9.28
CA VAL A 196 4.49 11.87 9.33
C VAL A 196 4.77 12.63 10.63
N TRP A 197 4.80 11.94 11.77
CA TRP A 197 4.99 12.56 13.09
C TRP A 197 6.38 13.18 13.27
N GLU A 198 7.42 12.51 12.78
CA GLU A 198 8.80 13.00 12.74
C GLU A 198 8.93 14.27 11.88
N ASN A 199 8.11 14.38 10.83
CA ASN A 199 8.08 15.52 9.90
C ASN A 199 6.85 16.43 10.11
N ARG A 200 6.23 16.41 11.31
CA ARG A 200 4.91 17.03 11.54
C ARG A 200 4.86 18.51 11.23
N GLU A 201 5.93 19.27 11.48
CA GLU A 201 5.94 20.72 11.23
C GLU A 201 5.76 21.05 9.74
N ILE A 202 6.58 20.43 8.88
CA ILE A 202 6.46 20.62 7.43
C ILE A 202 5.15 20.00 6.90
N PHE A 203 4.72 18.88 7.46
CA PHE A 203 3.43 18.27 7.13
C PHE A 203 2.27 19.23 7.40
N GLN A 204 2.23 19.88 8.57
CA GLN A 204 1.18 20.84 8.90
C GLN A 204 1.15 21.98 7.88
N GLU A 205 2.30 22.54 7.52
CA GLU A 205 2.38 23.60 6.50
C GLU A 205 1.90 23.12 5.12
N MET A 206 2.23 21.88 4.73
CA MET A 206 1.74 21.27 3.49
C MET A 206 0.21 21.14 3.49
N ILE A 207 -0.38 20.63 4.57
CA ILE A 207 -1.85 20.48 4.68
C ILE A 207 -2.54 21.85 4.70
N LYS A 208 -2.02 22.83 5.44
CA LYS A 208 -2.55 24.21 5.43
C LYS A 208 -2.57 24.75 3.99
N ARG A 209 -1.46 24.59 3.26
CA ARG A 209 -1.37 25.06 1.88
C ARG A 209 -2.37 24.36 0.95
N LEU A 210 -2.56 23.05 1.11
CA LEU A 210 -3.55 22.30 0.34
C LEU A 210 -4.98 22.77 0.61
N ILE A 211 -5.35 23.00 1.87
CA ILE A 211 -6.68 23.48 2.24
C ILE A 211 -6.93 24.90 1.68
N ILE A 212 -5.96 25.80 1.78
CA ILE A 212 -6.04 27.16 1.19
C ILE A 212 -6.30 27.07 -0.31
N GLU A 213 -5.53 26.25 -1.04
CA GLU A 213 -5.72 26.08 -2.48
C GLU A 213 -7.08 25.44 -2.83
N ALA A 214 -7.54 24.50 -2.00
CA ALA A 214 -8.85 23.87 -2.18
C ALA A 214 -10.01 24.88 -2.02
N GLN A 215 -9.89 25.86 -1.13
CA GLN A 215 -10.90 26.92 -0.94
C GLN A 215 -11.03 27.86 -2.15
N SER A 216 -9.97 28.02 -2.94
CA SER A 216 -9.98 28.82 -4.17
C SER A 216 -10.45 28.04 -5.40
N ALA A 217 -10.67 26.73 -5.29
CA ALA A 217 -11.12 25.90 -6.40
C ALA A 217 -12.58 26.18 -6.80
N SER A 218 -12.90 25.99 -8.09
CA SER A 218 -14.27 26.12 -8.59
C SER A 218 -15.26 25.15 -7.94
N ASN A 219 -14.80 23.95 -7.57
CA ASN A 219 -15.54 23.00 -6.74
C ASN A 219 -14.77 22.77 -5.42
N LYS A 220 -15.09 23.59 -4.41
CA LYS A 220 -14.42 23.61 -3.11
C LYS A 220 -14.63 22.31 -2.33
N GLU A 221 -15.88 21.83 -2.28
CA GLU A 221 -16.25 20.62 -1.54
C GLU A 221 -15.47 19.40 -2.04
N ARG A 222 -15.40 19.22 -3.37
CA ARG A 222 -14.62 18.12 -3.94
C ARG A 222 -13.13 18.26 -3.65
N ALA A 223 -12.59 19.47 -3.80
CA ALA A 223 -11.16 19.72 -3.56
C ALA A 223 -10.75 19.49 -2.10
N LEU A 224 -11.62 19.85 -1.15
CA LEU A 224 -11.43 19.57 0.28
C LEU A 224 -11.58 18.08 0.57
N SER A 225 -12.54 17.39 -0.07
CA SER A 225 -12.74 15.94 0.06
C SER A 225 -11.53 15.12 -0.45
N ASP A 226 -10.81 15.63 -1.46
CA ASP A 226 -9.57 15.02 -1.92
C ASP A 226 -8.43 15.10 -0.86
N ILE A 227 -8.54 16.00 0.13
CA ILE A 227 -7.58 16.17 1.24
C ILE A 227 -8.05 15.44 2.50
N ILE A 228 -9.31 15.67 2.90
CA ILE A 228 -9.96 15.14 4.09
C ILE A 228 -11.18 14.34 3.62
N SER A 229 -11.15 13.02 3.77
CA SER A 229 -12.17 12.15 3.16
C SER A 229 -13.21 11.64 4.16
N HIS A 230 -12.83 11.55 5.43
CA HIS A 230 -13.63 10.97 6.50
C HIS A 230 -13.41 11.76 7.79
N VAL A 231 -14.29 11.53 8.76
CA VAL A 231 -14.06 11.85 10.16
C VAL A 231 -14.04 10.56 10.98
N ALA A 232 -13.24 10.56 12.04
CA ALA A 232 -13.26 9.53 13.07
C ALA A 232 -13.80 10.15 14.36
N CYS A 233 -14.85 9.56 14.91
CA CYS A 233 -15.38 9.90 16.22
C CYS A 233 -14.49 9.29 17.31
N LEU A 234 -14.39 9.91 18.49
CA LEU A 234 -13.62 9.36 19.62
C LEU A 234 -14.13 7.99 20.10
N ASP A 235 -15.38 7.65 19.80
CA ASP A 235 -15.94 6.32 20.01
C ASP A 235 -15.48 5.26 18.99
N GLY A 236 -14.61 5.65 18.06
CA GLY A 236 -14.03 4.81 17.02
C GLY A 236 -14.84 4.72 15.73
N GLN A 237 -16.04 5.30 15.62
CA GLN A 237 -16.80 5.23 14.37
C GLN A 237 -16.16 6.11 13.28
N VAL A 238 -16.09 5.58 12.05
CA VAL A 238 -15.59 6.33 10.89
C VAL A 238 -16.74 6.56 9.91
N SER A 239 -16.89 7.78 9.44
CA SER A 239 -17.89 8.12 8.42
C SER A 239 -17.33 9.10 7.40
N ARG A 240 -17.92 9.11 6.20
CA ARG A 240 -17.63 10.15 5.21
C ARG A 240 -18.14 11.48 5.73
N CYS A 241 -17.34 12.52 5.61
CA CYS A 241 -17.71 13.85 6.07
C CYS A 241 -17.96 14.80 4.90
N ASN A 242 -18.89 15.73 5.10
CA ASN A 242 -18.97 16.95 4.30
C ASN A 242 -18.14 18.04 5.00
N ILE A 243 -17.57 18.93 4.20
CA ILE A 243 -16.75 20.04 4.68
C ILE A 243 -17.41 21.33 4.23
N ILE A 244 -17.89 22.11 5.20
CA ILE A 244 -18.48 23.43 4.97
C ILE A 244 -17.46 24.46 5.45
N SER A 245 -17.07 25.37 4.56
CA SER A 245 -16.13 26.46 4.85
C SER A 245 -16.86 27.79 4.67
N ASP A 246 -16.88 28.62 5.70
CA ASP A 246 -17.43 29.99 5.63
C ASP A 246 -16.36 31.05 5.28
N GLY A 247 -15.12 30.59 5.06
CA GLY A 247 -14.00 31.41 4.60
C GLY A 247 -12.88 31.45 5.65
N THR A 248 -13.24 31.66 6.91
CA THR A 248 -12.29 31.70 8.03
C THR A 248 -12.37 30.46 8.91
N SER A 249 -13.51 29.78 8.95
CA SER A 249 -13.75 28.62 9.79
C SER A 249 -14.27 27.42 8.99
N TYR A 250 -14.29 26.26 9.64
CA TYR A 250 -14.61 24.99 9.01
C TYR A 250 -15.55 24.17 9.89
N LYS A 251 -16.64 23.67 9.30
CA LYS A 251 -17.43 22.58 9.87
C LYS A 251 -17.09 21.30 9.11
N ILE A 252 -16.50 20.34 9.81
CA ILE A 252 -16.12 19.04 9.26
C ILE A 252 -16.87 17.98 10.06
N GLY A 253 -17.82 17.31 9.39
CA GLY A 253 -18.78 16.45 10.08
C GLY A 253 -19.63 17.25 11.07
N GLY A 254 -19.69 16.79 12.32
CA GLY A 254 -20.36 17.46 13.44
C GLY A 254 -19.55 18.60 14.08
N THR A 255 -18.22 18.61 13.94
CA THR A 255 -17.31 19.51 14.68
C THR A 255 -17.09 20.84 13.96
N TYR A 256 -17.05 21.92 14.75
CA TYR A 256 -16.64 23.25 14.29
C TYR A 256 -15.19 23.54 14.67
N PHE A 257 -14.40 24.01 13.70
CA PHE A 257 -13.02 24.45 13.87
C PHE A 257 -12.93 25.92 13.51
N LYS A 258 -12.36 26.73 14.41
CA LYS A 258 -12.37 28.20 14.28
C LYS A 258 -11.54 28.68 13.09
N ASP A 259 -10.49 27.95 12.76
CA ASP A 259 -9.51 28.30 11.73
C ASP A 259 -8.80 27.05 11.17
N ILE A 260 -7.98 27.28 10.15
CA ILE A 260 -7.22 26.24 9.46
C ILE A 260 -6.20 25.55 10.37
N ASN A 261 -5.65 26.25 11.37
CA ASN A 261 -4.68 25.66 12.29
C ASN A 261 -5.36 24.63 13.18
N GLU A 262 -6.58 24.90 13.65
CA GLU A 262 -7.35 23.91 14.42
C GLU A 262 -7.68 22.67 13.59
N VAL A 263 -8.08 22.82 12.33
CA VAL A 263 -8.31 21.68 11.43
C VAL A 263 -7.03 20.84 11.29
N VAL A 264 -5.90 21.48 11.01
CA VAL A 264 -4.62 20.80 10.78
C VAL A 264 -4.09 20.15 12.05
N ASN A 265 -4.25 20.78 13.21
CA ASN A 265 -3.93 20.18 14.50
C ASN A 265 -4.83 18.97 14.79
N ALA A 266 -6.11 19.05 14.44
CA ALA A 266 -7.02 17.92 14.62
C ALA A 266 -6.70 16.75 13.67
N MET A 267 -6.20 17.02 12.46
CA MET A 267 -5.71 15.99 11.54
C MET A 267 -4.48 15.22 12.07
N LEU A 268 -3.74 15.80 13.02
CA LEU A 268 -2.61 15.13 13.69
C LEU A 268 -3.06 14.17 14.80
N ILE A 269 -4.30 14.24 15.28
CA ILE A 269 -4.77 13.41 16.40
C ILE A 269 -4.69 11.91 16.08
N PRO A 270 -5.15 11.42 14.91
CA PRO A 270 -4.97 10.00 14.54
C PRO A 270 -3.50 9.55 14.51
N PHE A 271 -2.58 10.44 14.14
CA PHE A 271 -1.14 10.17 14.16
C PHE A 271 -0.64 10.07 15.61
N LEU A 272 -1.00 11.02 16.46
CA LEU A 272 -0.70 11.00 17.90
C LEU A 272 -1.19 9.70 18.55
N ALA A 273 -2.43 9.29 18.29
CA ALA A 273 -3.00 8.05 18.82
C ALA A 273 -2.24 6.79 18.39
N THR A 274 -1.55 6.85 17.25
CA THR A 274 -0.73 5.74 16.73
C THR A 274 0.68 5.74 17.32
N VAL A 275 1.32 6.92 17.40
CA VAL A 275 2.76 7.05 17.74
C VAL A 275 3.01 7.27 19.23
N GLU A 276 2.10 7.97 19.92
CA GLU A 276 2.17 8.31 21.35
C GLU A 276 0.81 8.01 22.03
N PRO A 277 0.38 6.73 22.08
CA PRO A 277 -0.97 6.35 22.51
C PRO A 277 -1.31 6.69 23.96
N LEU A 278 -0.32 6.76 24.85
CA LEU A 278 -0.53 7.20 26.23
C LEU A 278 -0.82 8.70 26.31
N GLU A 279 -0.08 9.53 25.55
CA GLU A 279 -0.36 10.96 25.45
C GLU A 279 -1.75 11.20 24.84
N PHE A 280 -2.13 10.42 23.84
CA PHE A 280 -3.49 10.47 23.29
C PHE A 280 -4.56 10.14 24.34
N ALA A 281 -4.38 9.07 25.11
CA ALA A 281 -5.32 8.67 26.16
C ALA A 281 -5.46 9.75 27.25
N ASP A 282 -4.37 10.39 27.66
CA ASP A 282 -4.40 11.47 28.66
C ASP A 282 -5.11 12.73 28.15
N ARG A 283 -5.06 12.96 26.83
CA ARG A 283 -5.62 14.16 26.19
C ARG A 283 -7.05 13.97 25.69
N ILE A 284 -7.53 12.73 25.54
CA ILE A 284 -8.82 12.42 24.93
C ILE A 284 -10.02 13.20 25.50
N PRO A 285 -10.11 13.54 26.82
CA PRO A 285 -11.25 14.30 27.34
C PRO A 285 -11.34 15.74 26.83
N TYR A 286 -10.26 16.26 26.22
CA TYR A 286 -10.16 17.63 25.72
C TYR A 286 -10.09 17.72 24.19
N LEU A 287 -10.21 16.58 23.50
CA LEU A 287 -10.21 16.51 22.04
C LEU A 287 -11.61 16.79 21.49
N PRO A 288 -11.74 17.25 20.23
CA PRO A 288 -13.04 17.32 19.58
C PRO A 288 -13.64 15.92 19.40
N ASP A 289 -14.97 15.83 19.48
CA ASP A 289 -15.72 14.57 19.35
C ASP A 289 -15.45 13.85 18.02
N GLU A 290 -15.28 14.62 16.94
CA GLU A 290 -14.93 14.12 15.61
C GLU A 290 -13.63 14.77 15.12
N VAL A 291 -12.70 13.96 14.63
CA VAL A 291 -11.44 14.40 14.04
C VAL A 291 -11.39 14.12 12.52
N PRO A 292 -10.85 15.05 11.72
CA PRO A 292 -10.66 14.84 10.29
C PRO A 292 -9.59 13.78 10.01
N VAL A 293 -9.92 12.85 9.10
CA VAL A 293 -9.02 11.79 8.62
C VAL A 293 -8.56 12.10 7.20
N MET A 294 -7.24 12.14 7.03
CA MET A 294 -6.59 12.41 5.77
C MET A 294 -6.92 11.35 4.70
N SER A 295 -7.06 11.77 3.44
CA SER A 295 -7.32 10.85 2.34
C SER A 295 -6.09 10.01 1.98
N ASN A 296 -6.32 8.80 1.45
CA ASN A 296 -5.25 7.91 0.98
C ASN A 296 -4.37 8.53 -0.13
N ASN A 297 -4.91 9.47 -0.91
CA ASN A 297 -4.16 10.17 -1.95
C ASN A 297 -3.09 11.07 -1.33
N VAL A 298 -3.45 11.82 -0.28
CA VAL A 298 -2.48 12.67 0.43
C VAL A 298 -1.45 11.79 1.13
N VAL A 299 -1.87 10.73 1.81
CA VAL A 299 -0.96 9.74 2.43
C VAL A 299 0.09 9.23 1.45
N SER A 300 -0.35 8.77 0.27
CA SER A 300 0.56 8.24 -0.75
C SER A 300 1.59 9.26 -1.24
N ILE A 301 1.17 10.52 -1.40
CA ILE A 301 2.06 11.59 -1.84
C ILE A 301 3.01 12.06 -0.74
N ILE A 302 2.53 12.17 0.49
CA ILE A 302 3.36 12.54 1.64
C ILE A 302 4.44 11.48 1.87
N SER A 303 4.11 10.19 1.76
CA SER A 303 5.10 9.10 1.78
C SER A 303 6.18 9.26 0.70
N ALA A 304 5.80 9.66 -0.52
CA ALA A 304 6.78 9.93 -1.57
C ALA A 304 7.64 11.17 -1.30
N ILE A 305 7.04 12.27 -0.82
CA ILE A 305 7.74 13.52 -0.46
C ILE A 305 8.75 13.28 0.67
N PHE A 306 8.38 12.48 1.67
CA PHE A 306 9.28 12.09 2.76
C PHE A 306 10.20 10.93 2.40
N ASN A 307 10.32 10.62 1.10
CA ASN A 307 11.31 9.70 0.54
C ASN A 307 11.29 8.31 1.20
N THR A 308 10.10 7.76 1.46
CA THR A 308 9.98 6.45 2.14
C THR A 308 10.63 5.29 1.36
N HIS A 309 10.97 5.48 0.08
CA HIS A 309 11.73 4.52 -0.74
C HIS A 309 13.25 4.57 -0.51
N TYR A 310 13.74 5.49 0.33
CA TYR A 310 15.12 5.57 0.82
C TYR A 310 15.14 5.52 2.37
N PRO A 311 14.73 4.40 3.00
CA PRO A 311 14.47 4.34 4.44
C PRO A 311 15.72 4.46 5.32
N SER A 312 16.93 4.37 4.75
CA SER A 312 18.23 4.44 5.47
C SER A 312 18.71 5.88 5.74
N GLY A 313 18.01 6.90 5.24
CA GLY A 313 18.05 8.25 5.83
C GLY A 313 19.01 9.29 5.24
N ASN A 314 19.79 9.01 4.19
CA ASN A 314 20.68 10.01 3.57
C ASN A 314 20.26 10.34 2.13
N VAL A 315 19.21 11.15 1.98
CA VAL A 315 18.74 11.57 0.65
C VAL A 315 19.54 12.77 0.15
N ILE A 316 20.41 12.55 -0.82
CA ILE A 316 21.13 13.61 -1.54
C ILE A 316 20.24 14.13 -2.67
N ARG A 317 19.41 15.12 -2.35
CA ARG A 317 18.38 15.67 -3.24
C ARG A 317 18.86 15.94 -4.68
N ALA A 318 20.03 16.55 -4.83
CA ALA A 318 20.59 16.97 -6.12
C ALA A 318 20.80 15.80 -7.11
N THR A 319 21.06 14.59 -6.60
CA THR A 319 21.35 13.39 -7.40
C THR A 319 20.24 12.34 -7.32
N MET A 320 19.55 12.24 -6.19
CA MET A 320 18.58 11.16 -5.90
C MET A 320 17.13 11.51 -6.24
N THR A 321 16.74 12.79 -6.19
CA THR A 321 15.34 13.21 -6.35
C THR A 321 15.13 14.36 -7.33
N GLN A 322 16.20 14.87 -7.94
CA GLN A 322 16.11 15.86 -9.00
C GLN A 322 16.47 15.26 -10.36
N PRO A 323 15.87 15.71 -11.48
CA PRO A 323 14.82 16.73 -11.57
C PRO A 323 13.44 16.25 -11.09
N CYS A 324 13.24 14.95 -10.91
CA CYS A 324 12.08 14.36 -10.25
C CYS A 324 12.48 13.21 -9.33
N ASN A 325 11.64 12.97 -8.34
CA ASN A 325 11.76 11.93 -7.34
C ASN A 325 11.18 10.61 -7.87
N PRO A 326 12.02 9.59 -8.19
CA PRO A 326 11.55 8.31 -8.69
C PRO A 326 11.03 7.45 -7.52
N HIS A 327 9.78 7.65 -7.12
CA HIS A 327 9.21 6.91 -6.00
C HIS A 327 8.78 5.51 -6.42
N PHE A 328 9.62 4.52 -6.15
CA PHE A 328 9.28 3.09 -6.31
C PHE A 328 8.38 2.64 -5.15
N HIS A 329 7.31 1.90 -5.48
CA HIS A 329 6.36 1.41 -4.48
C HIS A 329 5.83 0.02 -4.84
N TRP A 330 5.92 -0.94 -3.92
CA TRP A 330 5.30 -2.26 -4.04
C TRP A 330 3.82 -2.19 -3.66
N GLY A 331 2.97 -1.98 -4.66
CA GLY A 331 1.53 -1.86 -4.47
C GLY A 331 0.88 -3.20 -4.14
N ALA A 332 0.13 -3.24 -3.04
CA ALA A 332 -0.74 -4.35 -2.70
C ALA A 332 -1.81 -4.60 -3.77
N LEU A 333 -2.52 -5.72 -3.66
CA LEU A 333 -3.61 -6.07 -4.58
C LEU A 333 -4.66 -4.96 -4.75
N GLY A 334 -5.07 -4.29 -3.67
CA GLY A 334 -6.03 -3.19 -3.76
C GLY A 334 -5.49 -1.99 -4.53
N MET A 335 -4.19 -1.68 -4.36
CA MET A 335 -3.54 -0.49 -4.90
C MET A 335 -3.10 -0.66 -6.35
N ALA A 336 -2.41 -1.75 -6.67
CA ALA A 336 -1.84 -2.05 -8.00
C ALA A 336 -2.61 -3.13 -8.77
N GLY A 337 -3.40 -3.98 -8.09
CA GLY A 337 -4.10 -5.06 -8.76
C GLY A 337 -3.17 -6.04 -9.47
N TYR A 338 -3.60 -6.47 -10.65
CA TYR A 338 -2.96 -7.40 -11.58
C TYR A 338 -3.46 -7.01 -12.99
N PRO A 339 -2.89 -5.96 -13.62
CA PRO A 339 -3.35 -5.52 -14.92
C PRO A 339 -3.12 -6.61 -16.00
N PRO A 340 -3.94 -6.62 -17.07
CA PRO A 340 -4.96 -5.62 -17.42
C PRO A 340 -6.31 -5.80 -16.69
N LEU A 341 -6.58 -6.99 -16.15
CA LEU A 341 -7.89 -7.34 -15.57
C LEU A 341 -8.28 -6.44 -14.40
N LYS A 342 -7.34 -6.14 -13.50
CA LYS A 342 -7.57 -5.21 -12.39
C LYS A 342 -6.38 -4.28 -12.23
N THR A 343 -6.60 -2.96 -12.33
CA THR A 343 -5.51 -1.96 -12.30
C THR A 343 -5.28 -1.32 -10.92
N GLY A 344 -6.10 -1.68 -9.94
CA GLY A 344 -6.06 -1.14 -8.57
C GLY A 344 -6.53 0.32 -8.46
N TYR A 345 -6.83 0.75 -7.24
CA TYR A 345 -7.43 2.07 -6.99
C TYR A 345 -6.51 3.25 -7.35
N PHE A 346 -5.18 3.02 -7.40
CA PHE A 346 -4.22 4.08 -7.73
C PHE A 346 -4.37 4.52 -9.19
N SER A 347 -4.72 3.58 -10.08
CA SER A 347 -4.88 3.82 -11.51
C SER A 347 -6.20 4.53 -11.87
N GLU A 348 -7.11 4.71 -10.91
CA GLU A 348 -8.40 5.36 -11.16
C GLU A 348 -8.22 6.81 -11.59
N LYS A 349 -8.98 7.24 -12.61
CA LYS A 349 -8.87 8.59 -13.19
C LYS A 349 -9.10 9.69 -12.15
N SER A 350 -10.02 9.48 -11.22
CA SER A 350 -10.30 10.36 -10.07
C SER A 350 -9.09 10.49 -9.15
N SER A 351 -8.47 9.36 -8.77
CA SER A 351 -7.26 9.31 -7.94
C SER A 351 -6.12 10.07 -8.61
N ILE A 352 -5.79 9.74 -9.87
CA ILE A 352 -4.71 10.42 -10.61
C ILE A 352 -4.94 11.92 -10.77
N LYS A 353 -6.18 12.36 -11.04
CA LYS A 353 -6.50 13.79 -11.13
C LYS A 353 -6.26 14.50 -9.79
N SER A 354 -6.69 13.89 -8.69
CA SER A 354 -6.54 14.43 -7.34
C SER A 354 -5.06 14.50 -6.95
N THR A 355 -4.33 13.42 -7.18
CA THR A 355 -2.88 13.31 -6.95
C THR A 355 -2.10 14.38 -7.71
N LYS A 356 -2.39 14.57 -9.01
CA LYS A 356 -1.76 15.64 -9.81
C LYS A 356 -2.00 17.03 -9.23
N LYS A 357 -3.22 17.31 -8.77
CA LYS A 357 -3.56 18.60 -8.16
C LYS A 357 -2.80 18.81 -6.85
N ILE A 358 -2.80 17.81 -5.96
CA ILE A 358 -2.07 17.84 -4.69
C ILE A 358 -0.58 18.09 -4.94
N CYS A 359 0.06 17.29 -5.80
CA CYS A 359 1.48 17.46 -6.13
C CYS A 359 1.77 18.83 -6.73
N ASN A 360 0.91 19.34 -7.63
CA ASN A 360 1.10 20.66 -8.22
C ASN A 360 1.12 21.76 -7.17
N THR A 361 0.18 21.71 -6.23
CA THR A 361 0.14 22.68 -5.12
C THR A 361 1.40 22.59 -4.26
N LEU A 362 1.81 21.38 -3.86
CA LEU A 362 2.97 21.20 -2.97
C LEU A 362 4.30 21.55 -3.64
N VAL A 363 4.54 21.05 -4.86
CA VAL A 363 5.75 21.35 -5.62
C VAL A 363 5.84 22.86 -5.87
N ASN A 364 4.77 23.54 -6.27
CA ASN A 364 4.88 24.98 -6.55
C ASN A 364 5.02 25.83 -5.28
N SER A 365 4.61 25.32 -4.11
CA SER A 365 4.65 26.07 -2.85
C SER A 365 5.91 25.82 -2.03
N PHE A 366 6.55 24.66 -2.19
CA PHE A 366 7.69 24.25 -1.36
C PHE A 366 8.90 23.90 -2.24
N MET A 367 9.93 24.76 -2.22
CA MET A 367 11.16 24.54 -2.98
C MET A 367 11.96 23.31 -2.52
N SER A 368 11.73 22.83 -1.30
CA SER A 368 12.28 21.57 -0.77
C SER A 368 11.62 20.32 -1.34
N VAL A 369 10.42 20.46 -1.93
CA VAL A 369 9.69 19.34 -2.54
C VAL A 369 10.06 19.24 -4.02
N ASP A 370 10.50 18.06 -4.43
CA ASP A 370 10.72 17.75 -5.85
C ASP A 370 9.44 17.21 -6.50
N PRO A 371 9.24 17.44 -7.81
CA PRO A 371 8.25 16.71 -8.58
C PRO A 371 8.40 15.20 -8.43
N ILE A 372 7.29 14.45 -8.54
CA ILE A 372 7.28 13.00 -8.29
C ILE A 372 7.04 12.25 -9.60
N TYR A 373 7.86 11.22 -9.84
CA TYR A 373 7.58 10.17 -10.81
C TYR A 373 7.30 8.87 -10.07
N PHE A 374 6.03 8.47 -9.98
CA PHE A 374 5.62 7.32 -9.17
C PHE A 374 5.72 6.01 -9.97
N VAL A 375 6.55 5.08 -9.53
CA VAL A 375 6.77 3.76 -10.14
C VAL A 375 6.02 2.70 -9.33
N LEU A 376 4.81 2.36 -9.77
CA LEU A 376 3.95 1.40 -9.10
C LEU A 376 4.25 -0.04 -9.56
N MET A 377 4.76 -0.86 -8.64
CA MET A 377 5.13 -2.26 -8.89
C MET A 377 4.08 -3.19 -8.28
N PRO A 378 3.52 -4.16 -9.03
CA PRO A 378 2.48 -5.05 -8.50
C PRO A 378 3.11 -6.11 -7.59
N ALA A 379 2.86 -6.05 -6.29
CA ALA A 379 3.32 -7.07 -5.34
C ALA A 379 2.66 -8.45 -5.59
N SER A 380 1.48 -8.45 -6.21
CA SER A 380 0.66 -9.64 -6.49
C SER A 380 1.37 -10.69 -7.35
N ILE A 381 2.38 -10.32 -8.16
CA ILE A 381 3.14 -11.28 -8.98
C ILE A 381 3.82 -12.36 -8.15
N PHE A 382 4.22 -12.05 -6.91
CA PHE A 382 4.86 -13.03 -6.03
C PHE A 382 3.87 -14.05 -5.45
N THR A 383 2.55 -13.84 -5.58
CA THR A 383 1.54 -14.86 -5.22
C THR A 383 1.68 -16.12 -6.09
N ILE A 384 2.22 -16.00 -7.31
CA ILE A 384 2.51 -17.14 -8.21
C ILE A 384 3.54 -18.08 -7.59
N CYS A 385 4.48 -17.59 -6.79
CA CYS A 385 5.62 -18.36 -6.31
C CYS A 385 5.17 -19.38 -5.24
N PRO A 386 5.34 -20.70 -5.45
CA PRO A 386 4.97 -21.72 -4.47
C PRO A 386 5.82 -21.69 -3.20
N THR A 387 5.62 -22.66 -2.31
CA THR A 387 6.36 -22.74 -1.04
C THR A 387 7.24 -23.97 -0.94
N THR A 388 8.24 -23.93 -0.05
CA THR A 388 9.13 -25.06 0.24
C THR A 388 8.41 -26.31 0.78
N GLU A 389 7.24 -26.11 1.41
CA GLU A 389 6.42 -27.19 1.99
C GLU A 389 5.64 -27.96 0.92
N HIS A 390 5.47 -27.38 -0.27
CA HIS A 390 4.75 -27.99 -1.39
C HIS A 390 5.66 -28.06 -2.62
N LYS A 391 6.72 -28.86 -2.53
CA LYS A 391 7.75 -28.97 -3.59
C LYS A 391 7.18 -29.34 -4.96
N HIS A 392 6.14 -30.17 -4.99
CA HIS A 392 5.50 -30.56 -6.25
C HIS A 392 4.81 -29.38 -6.96
N ASP A 393 4.32 -28.37 -6.22
CA ASP A 393 3.75 -27.17 -6.82
C ASP A 393 4.81 -26.37 -7.59
N VAL A 394 6.08 -26.41 -7.14
CA VAL A 394 7.19 -25.69 -7.80
C VAL A 394 7.37 -26.17 -9.23
N ASP A 395 7.44 -27.48 -9.43
CA ASP A 395 7.64 -28.08 -10.76
C ASP A 395 6.43 -27.81 -11.67
N LEU A 396 5.21 -27.97 -11.14
CA LEU A 396 3.97 -27.72 -11.89
C LEU A 396 3.83 -26.26 -12.31
N VAL A 397 4.15 -25.32 -11.42
CA VAL A 397 4.09 -23.89 -11.71
C VAL A 397 5.21 -23.49 -12.67
N GLU A 398 6.43 -24.05 -12.54
CA GLU A 398 7.49 -23.82 -13.52
C GLU A 398 7.07 -24.24 -14.93
N ASP A 399 6.43 -25.40 -15.08
CA ASP A 399 5.93 -25.87 -16.38
C ASP A 399 4.89 -24.91 -16.98
N MET A 400 3.99 -24.36 -16.16
CA MET A 400 3.05 -23.33 -16.58
C MET A 400 3.77 -22.07 -17.06
N LEU A 401 4.68 -21.53 -16.25
CA LEU A 401 5.39 -20.29 -16.55
C LEU A 401 6.31 -20.43 -17.77
N LYS A 402 6.95 -21.59 -17.94
CA LYS A 402 7.73 -21.94 -19.13
C LYS A 402 6.86 -22.02 -20.38
N THR A 403 5.64 -22.55 -20.25
CA THR A 403 4.67 -22.56 -21.35
C THR A 403 4.24 -21.15 -21.73
N VAL A 404 3.94 -20.29 -20.76
CA VAL A 404 3.65 -18.87 -21.01
C VAL A 404 4.84 -18.20 -21.71
N LEU A 405 6.04 -18.40 -21.20
CA LEU A 405 7.26 -17.79 -21.74
C LEU A 405 7.55 -18.21 -23.20
N THR A 406 7.23 -19.45 -23.56
CA THR A 406 7.54 -20.01 -24.89
C THR A 406 6.43 -19.83 -25.91
N LYS A 407 5.16 -19.77 -25.47
CA LYS A 407 3.99 -19.71 -26.37
C LYS A 407 3.37 -18.33 -26.50
N THR A 408 3.88 -17.33 -25.78
CA THR A 408 3.35 -15.96 -25.85
C THR A 408 4.44 -14.98 -26.27
N ASP A 409 4.04 -13.96 -27.01
CA ASP A 409 4.90 -12.81 -27.29
C ASP A 409 4.57 -11.69 -26.29
N CYS A 410 5.54 -11.33 -25.46
CA CYS A 410 5.37 -10.27 -24.45
C CYS A 410 5.06 -8.89 -25.05
N HIS A 411 5.34 -8.69 -26.35
CA HIS A 411 5.04 -7.47 -27.09
C HIS A 411 3.69 -7.50 -27.82
N ALA A 412 2.97 -8.62 -27.79
CA ALA A 412 1.63 -8.70 -28.39
C ALA A 412 0.65 -7.70 -27.74
N GLU A 413 -0.43 -7.41 -28.49
CA GLU A 413 -1.54 -6.60 -27.99
C GLU A 413 -2.15 -7.21 -26.71
N THR A 414 -2.66 -6.36 -25.82
CA THR A 414 -3.11 -6.76 -24.48
C THR A 414 -4.14 -7.86 -24.49
N ASP A 415 -5.14 -7.75 -25.37
CA ASP A 415 -6.25 -8.70 -25.41
C ASP A 415 -5.81 -10.05 -25.98
N ILE A 416 -4.94 -10.02 -27.00
CA ILE A 416 -4.34 -11.23 -27.58
C ILE A 416 -3.50 -11.95 -26.54
N LEU A 417 -2.59 -11.23 -25.87
CA LEU A 417 -1.71 -11.81 -24.85
C LEU A 417 -2.50 -12.35 -23.66
N MET A 418 -3.50 -11.61 -23.17
CA MET A 418 -4.36 -12.06 -22.08
C MET A 418 -5.12 -13.33 -22.46
N ASN A 419 -5.73 -13.39 -23.64
CA ASN A 419 -6.45 -14.58 -24.11
C ASN A 419 -5.54 -15.81 -24.21
N GLN A 420 -4.31 -15.64 -24.71
CA GLN A 420 -3.32 -16.72 -24.77
C GLN A 420 -2.93 -17.20 -23.37
N ILE A 421 -2.66 -16.29 -22.45
CA ILE A 421 -2.29 -16.63 -21.06
C ILE A 421 -3.47 -17.31 -20.35
N SER A 422 -4.69 -16.79 -20.47
CA SER A 422 -5.88 -17.41 -19.89
C SER A 422 -6.11 -18.83 -20.42
N SER A 423 -5.89 -19.06 -21.73
CA SER A 423 -5.97 -20.40 -22.32
C SER A 423 -4.92 -21.35 -21.73
N ILE A 424 -3.66 -20.90 -21.63
CA ILE A 424 -2.58 -21.69 -21.04
C ILE A 424 -2.88 -22.04 -19.57
N VAL A 425 -3.29 -21.04 -18.77
CA VAL A 425 -3.59 -21.22 -17.35
C VAL A 425 -4.79 -22.15 -17.16
N SER A 426 -5.85 -21.99 -17.97
CA SER A 426 -7.04 -22.85 -17.88
C SER A 426 -6.72 -24.31 -18.19
N THR A 427 -6.00 -24.59 -19.28
CA THR A 427 -5.56 -25.96 -19.61
C THR A 427 -4.62 -26.54 -18.56
N TRP A 428 -3.73 -25.71 -17.99
CA TRP A 428 -2.85 -26.13 -16.91
C TRP A 428 -3.63 -26.50 -15.64
N ILE A 429 -4.63 -25.71 -15.23
CA ILE A 429 -5.50 -26.01 -14.10
C ILE A 429 -6.26 -27.33 -14.36
N GLU A 430 -6.91 -27.48 -15.52
CA GLU A 430 -7.66 -28.69 -15.86
C GLU A 430 -6.80 -29.96 -15.79
N THR A 431 -5.53 -29.85 -16.15
CA THR A 431 -4.59 -30.98 -16.14
C THR A 431 -4.05 -31.27 -14.73
N ASN A 432 -3.75 -30.22 -13.96
CA ASN A 432 -2.91 -30.32 -12.76
C ASN A 432 -3.64 -30.07 -11.44
N GLN A 433 -4.89 -29.62 -11.44
CA GLN A 433 -5.63 -29.24 -10.22
C GLN A 433 -5.61 -30.32 -9.13
N LYS A 434 -5.72 -31.60 -9.49
CA LYS A 434 -5.69 -32.73 -8.54
C LYS A 434 -4.32 -32.99 -7.90
N TYR A 435 -3.27 -32.41 -8.46
CA TYR A 435 -1.89 -32.57 -7.98
C TYR A 435 -1.40 -31.32 -7.24
N LEU A 436 -2.04 -30.17 -7.44
CA LEU A 436 -1.68 -28.95 -6.72
C LEU A 436 -2.07 -29.04 -5.25
N SER A 437 -1.25 -28.44 -4.38
CA SER A 437 -1.62 -28.34 -2.98
C SER A 437 -2.88 -27.50 -2.81
N GLU A 438 -3.71 -27.88 -1.85
CA GLU A 438 -4.90 -27.11 -1.48
C GLU A 438 -4.52 -25.67 -1.05
N TYR A 439 -3.36 -25.53 -0.41
CA TYR A 439 -2.81 -24.24 -0.01
C TYR A 439 -2.56 -23.33 -1.22
N TYR A 440 -1.84 -23.80 -2.24
CA TYR A 440 -1.56 -23.01 -3.45
C TYR A 440 -2.84 -22.57 -4.15
N MET A 441 -3.80 -23.48 -4.31
CA MET A 441 -5.09 -23.19 -4.93
C MET A 441 -5.87 -22.12 -4.17
N ASN A 442 -5.91 -22.21 -2.84
CA ASN A 442 -6.64 -21.27 -2.00
C ASN A 442 -6.07 -19.85 -1.99
N ARG A 443 -4.79 -19.65 -2.40
CA ARG A 443 -4.20 -18.31 -2.55
C ARG A 443 -4.93 -17.43 -3.55
N PHE A 444 -5.63 -18.02 -4.52
CA PHE A 444 -6.32 -17.29 -5.58
C PHE A 444 -7.82 -17.12 -5.33
N SER A 445 -8.36 -17.78 -4.31
CA SER A 445 -9.78 -17.77 -3.91
C SER A 445 -10.30 -16.38 -3.49
N ALA A 446 -11.62 -16.22 -3.37
CA ALA A 446 -12.26 -14.92 -3.17
C ALA A 446 -11.97 -14.28 -1.79
N ARG A 447 -11.81 -15.10 -0.73
CA ARG A 447 -11.49 -14.61 0.63
C ARG A 447 -9.99 -14.71 0.90
N ARG A 448 -9.32 -13.56 0.86
CA ARG A 448 -7.86 -13.36 0.90
C ARG A 448 -7.42 -12.69 2.21
N SER A 449 -7.54 -13.42 3.31
CA SER A 449 -7.16 -12.95 4.66
C SER A 449 -6.05 -13.80 5.25
N VAL A 450 -5.52 -13.42 6.41
CA VAL A 450 -4.64 -14.27 7.22
C VAL A 450 -5.31 -15.57 7.72
N LEU A 451 -6.65 -15.68 7.67
CA LEU A 451 -7.36 -16.90 8.03
C LEU A 451 -7.41 -17.86 6.85
N ASN A 452 -6.92 -19.09 7.08
CA ASN A 452 -6.99 -20.17 6.12
C ASN A 452 -7.83 -21.33 6.67
N LYS A 453 -8.57 -22.00 5.76
CA LYS A 453 -9.40 -23.17 6.09
C LYS A 453 -8.65 -24.50 6.05
N VAL A 454 -7.40 -24.48 5.59
CA VAL A 454 -6.57 -25.67 5.41
C VAL A 454 -5.60 -25.83 6.58
N THR A 455 -5.13 -27.06 6.76
CA THR A 455 -4.01 -27.33 7.66
C THR A 455 -2.78 -26.57 7.17
N LEU A 456 -2.30 -25.64 7.99
CA LEU A 456 -1.15 -24.82 7.64
C LEU A 456 0.16 -25.46 8.10
N PRO A 457 1.25 -25.31 7.33
CA PRO A 457 2.57 -25.66 7.81
C PRO A 457 2.98 -24.76 8.99
N THR A 458 3.94 -25.23 9.79
CA THR A 458 4.54 -24.41 10.86
C THR A 458 5.28 -23.21 10.27
N PHE A 459 6.01 -23.43 9.17
CA PHE A 459 6.76 -22.42 8.45
C PHE A 459 6.96 -22.88 7.00
N SER A 460 6.97 -21.95 6.05
CA SER A 460 7.35 -22.22 4.66
C SER A 460 8.03 -21.01 4.03
N GLU A 461 8.96 -21.23 3.11
CA GLU A 461 9.62 -20.16 2.35
C GLU A 461 9.07 -20.04 0.93
N THR A 462 9.14 -18.84 0.35
CA THR A 462 8.75 -18.63 -1.04
C THR A 462 9.80 -19.18 -1.99
N VAL A 463 9.39 -20.02 -2.94
CA VAL A 463 10.25 -20.57 -3.99
C VAL A 463 9.92 -19.87 -5.31
N GLU A 464 10.88 -19.10 -5.85
CA GLU A 464 10.75 -18.51 -7.19
C GLU A 464 11.03 -19.58 -8.26
N PRO A 465 10.06 -19.93 -9.12
CA PRO A 465 10.31 -20.81 -10.26
C PRO A 465 11.33 -20.17 -11.22
N PRO A 466 12.23 -20.94 -11.86
CA PRO A 466 13.23 -20.40 -12.79
C PRO A 466 12.68 -19.46 -13.87
N SER A 467 11.49 -19.74 -14.41
CA SER A 467 10.85 -18.92 -15.45
C SER A 467 10.23 -17.62 -14.91
N PHE A 468 9.99 -17.49 -13.59
CA PHE A 468 9.37 -16.30 -13.00
C PHE A 468 10.14 -15.01 -13.30
N ARG A 469 11.46 -15.02 -13.13
CA ARG A 469 12.33 -13.87 -13.42
C ARG A 469 12.45 -13.56 -14.92
N ARG A 470 12.20 -14.55 -15.78
CA ARG A 470 12.30 -14.42 -17.25
C ARG A 470 11.03 -13.86 -17.88
N LEU A 471 9.89 -14.04 -17.22
CA LEU A 471 8.63 -13.43 -17.65
C LEU A 471 8.65 -11.92 -17.39
N SER A 472 7.99 -11.21 -18.29
CA SER A 472 7.68 -9.80 -18.07
C SER A 472 6.74 -9.58 -16.89
N LEU A 473 6.79 -8.38 -16.31
CA LEU A 473 5.88 -7.96 -15.24
C LEU A 473 4.41 -8.02 -15.70
N ARG A 474 4.15 -7.74 -16.98
CA ARG A 474 2.84 -7.90 -17.63
C ARG A 474 2.40 -9.36 -17.71
N GLN A 475 3.26 -10.26 -18.18
CA GLN A 475 2.93 -11.69 -18.21
C GLN A 475 2.65 -12.24 -16.81
N ASN A 476 3.50 -11.92 -15.82
CA ASN A 476 3.24 -12.34 -14.43
C ASN A 476 1.93 -11.75 -13.89
N SER A 477 1.64 -10.48 -14.15
CA SER A 477 0.35 -9.87 -13.75
C SER A 477 -0.85 -10.58 -14.40
N MET A 478 -0.75 -10.92 -15.69
CA MET A 478 -1.79 -11.64 -16.43
C MET A 478 -1.97 -13.08 -15.92
N VAL A 479 -0.89 -13.77 -15.55
CA VAL A 479 -0.95 -15.11 -14.93
C VAL A 479 -1.70 -15.05 -13.59
N VAL A 480 -1.40 -14.07 -12.73
CA VAL A 480 -2.16 -13.87 -11.47
C VAL A 480 -3.64 -13.66 -11.79
N GLY A 481 -3.95 -12.81 -12.77
CA GLY A 481 -5.33 -12.53 -13.15
C GLY A 481 -6.08 -13.76 -13.65
N ALA A 482 -5.47 -14.54 -14.56
CA ALA A 482 -6.04 -15.77 -15.07
C ALA A 482 -6.25 -16.82 -13.96
N LEU A 483 -5.28 -17.00 -13.05
CA LEU A 483 -5.43 -17.91 -11.90
C LEU A 483 -6.59 -17.47 -10.99
N ILE A 484 -6.74 -16.18 -10.74
CA ILE A 484 -7.83 -15.63 -9.94
C ILE A 484 -9.19 -15.91 -10.60
N GLU A 485 -9.34 -15.65 -11.89
CA GLU A 485 -10.60 -15.88 -12.60
C GLU A 485 -10.96 -17.36 -12.63
N SER A 486 -10.02 -18.22 -13.06
CA SER A 486 -10.26 -19.66 -13.19
C SER A 486 -10.54 -20.36 -11.86
N LEU A 487 -10.03 -19.84 -10.73
CA LEU A 487 -10.20 -20.46 -9.41
C LEU A 487 -11.29 -19.81 -8.55
N ASN A 488 -11.70 -18.57 -8.84
CA ASN A 488 -12.86 -17.97 -8.19
C ASN A 488 -14.20 -18.43 -8.78
N GLU A 489 -14.27 -18.77 -10.08
CA GLU A 489 -15.51 -19.21 -10.72
C GLU A 489 -15.93 -20.64 -10.35
N ARG A 490 -15.08 -21.37 -9.61
CA ARG A 490 -15.26 -22.80 -9.28
C ARG A 490 -15.51 -23.08 -7.79
N GLY A 491 -15.56 -22.06 -6.94
CA GLY A 491 -15.84 -22.17 -5.50
C GLY A 491 -16.98 -21.26 -5.09
#